data_AF-A0A1Y1N8S4-F1
#
_entry.id   AF-A0A1Y1N8S4-F1
#
_cell.length_a   1.000
_cell.length_b   1.000
_cell.length_c   1.000
_cell.angle_alpha   90.00
_cell.angle_beta   90.00
_cell.angle_gamma   90.00
#
_symmetry.space_group_name_H-M   'P 1'
#
loop_
_entity.id
_entity.type
_entity.pdbx_description
1 polymer ?
#
loop_
_entity_poly.entity_id
_entity_poly.type
_entity_poly.pdbx_seq_one_letter_code
_entity_poly.pdbx_strand_id
1 'polypeptide(L)'
;MEDKVPLIWSQFLKLTIIHCNIDMRSGSTIVYKFSQLLLQQSAEKGISGWGKGILGAIGIVKSESLSLRFRFLCRALAGYVLAQLPETKGHPQTVRICSNAPAIVGQPGGNTECVKVLLGLAMGQTQGEIKTCAELALKLIQDPINSLHNSRTFLSLIVTQLYTKPYLKDIDNC
;
A
#
# COMPACT_ATOMS: atom_id res chain seq x y z
N MET A 1 17.54 -4.80 -1.41
CA MET A 1 16.97 -3.89 -2.44
C MET A 1 15.55 -3.53 -2.05
N GLU A 2 14.69 -4.51 -1.78
CA GLU A 2 13.32 -4.31 -1.28
C GLU A 2 13.23 -3.32 -0.12
N ASP A 3 14.19 -3.37 0.80
CA ASP A 3 14.31 -2.51 1.97
C ASP A 3 14.67 -1.04 1.65
N LYS A 4 15.19 -0.74 0.45
CA LYS A 4 15.48 0.65 0.02
C LYS A 4 14.32 1.27 -0.75
N VAL A 5 13.45 0.45 -1.34
CA VAL A 5 12.29 0.91 -2.14
C VAL A 5 11.36 1.86 -1.35
N PRO A 6 11.10 1.65 -0.04
CA PRO A 6 10.29 2.57 0.74
C PRO A 6 10.82 4.00 0.77
N LEU A 7 12.15 4.19 0.67
CA LEU A 7 12.75 5.53 0.65
C LEU A 7 12.28 6.31 -0.59
N ILE A 8 12.23 5.61 -1.73
CA ILE A 8 11.74 6.14 -3.00
C ILE A 8 10.24 6.43 -2.89
N TRP A 9 9.46 5.50 -2.33
CA TRP A 9 8.02 5.70 -2.13
C TRP A 9 7.70 6.88 -1.21
N SER A 10 8.50 7.12 -0.17
CA SER A 10 8.32 8.29 0.71
C SER A 10 8.45 9.61 -0.07
N GLN A 11 9.47 9.73 -0.93
CA GLN A 11 9.64 10.91 -1.78
C GLN A 11 8.54 11.00 -2.86
N PHE A 12 8.16 9.87 -3.45
CA PHE A 12 7.06 9.81 -4.39
C PHE A 12 5.74 10.29 -3.77
N LEU A 13 5.43 9.86 -2.53
CA LEU A 13 4.23 10.29 -1.81
C LEU A 13 4.28 11.80 -1.52
N LYS A 14 5.42 12.33 -1.08
CA LYS A 14 5.63 13.78 -0.88
C LYS A 14 5.31 14.57 -2.15
N LEU A 15 5.91 14.18 -3.28
CA LEU A 15 5.70 14.83 -4.56
C LEU A 15 4.26 14.69 -5.06
N THR A 16 3.63 13.53 -4.81
CA THR A 16 2.23 13.28 -5.18
C THR A 16 1.29 14.19 -4.41
N ILE A 17 1.51 14.41 -3.10
CA ILE A 17 0.72 15.35 -2.29
C ILE A 17 0.85 16.77 -2.84
N ILE A 18 2.08 17.22 -3.15
CA ILE A 18 2.32 18.53 -3.76
C ILE A 18 1.55 18.64 -5.09
N HIS A 19 1.63 17.60 -5.92
CA HIS A 19 0.94 17.58 -7.20
C HIS A 19 -0.59 17.58 -7.05
N CYS A 20 -1.17 16.87 -6.07
CA CYS A 20 -2.60 16.92 -5.78
C CYS A 20 -3.09 18.33 -5.41
N ASN A 21 -2.24 19.16 -4.81
CA ASN A 21 -2.58 20.56 -4.50
C ASN A 21 -2.54 21.45 -5.75
N ILE A 22 -1.78 21.08 -6.78
CA ILE A 22 -1.67 21.83 -8.05
C ILE A 22 -2.74 21.36 -9.05
N ASP A 23 -2.88 20.05 -9.22
CA ASP A 23 -3.82 19.39 -10.11
C ASP A 23 -4.37 18.12 -9.43
N MET A 24 -5.54 18.28 -8.79
CA MET A 24 -6.24 17.20 -8.09
C MET A 24 -6.59 16.03 -9.03
N ARG A 25 -6.97 16.31 -10.29
CA ARG A 25 -7.42 15.28 -11.23
C ARG A 25 -6.24 14.38 -11.62
N SER A 26 -5.15 14.99 -12.05
CA SER A 26 -3.93 14.24 -12.41
C SER A 26 -3.33 13.56 -11.18
N GLY A 27 -3.29 14.25 -10.04
CA GLY A 27 -2.86 13.68 -8.76
C GLY A 27 -3.65 12.43 -8.36
N SER A 28 -4.99 12.47 -8.44
CA SER A 28 -5.82 11.30 -8.14
C SER A 28 -5.54 10.10 -9.05
N THR A 29 -5.23 10.36 -10.33
CA THR A 29 -4.85 9.32 -11.29
C THR A 29 -3.50 8.68 -10.92
N ILE A 30 -2.53 9.49 -10.50
CA ILE A 30 -1.22 9.00 -10.04
C ILE A 30 -1.38 8.13 -8.79
N VAL A 31 -2.14 8.60 -7.80
CA VAL A 31 -2.45 7.90 -6.55
C VAL A 31 -3.10 6.54 -6.86
N TYR A 32 -4.09 6.51 -7.76
CA TYR A 32 -4.74 5.28 -8.19
C TYR A 32 -3.79 4.32 -8.91
N LYS A 33 -3.04 4.79 -9.91
CA LYS A 33 -2.07 3.93 -10.62
C LYS A 33 -1.01 3.37 -9.69
N PHE A 34 -0.58 4.15 -8.70
CA PHE A 34 0.37 3.69 -7.69
C PHE A 34 -0.22 2.57 -6.84
N SER A 35 -1.47 2.65 -6.41
CA SER A 35 -2.11 1.57 -5.66
C SER A 35 -2.23 0.29 -6.50
N GLN A 36 -2.56 0.40 -7.79
CA GLN A 36 -2.62 -0.76 -8.69
C GLN A 36 -1.26 -1.44 -8.86
N LEU A 37 -0.18 -0.66 -9.02
CA LEU A 37 1.18 -1.21 -9.09
C LEU A 37 1.55 -1.94 -7.80
N LEU A 38 1.24 -1.36 -6.63
CA LEU A 38 1.50 -1.98 -5.34
C LEU A 38 0.70 -3.29 -5.18
N LEU A 39 -0.58 -3.30 -5.55
CA LEU A 39 -1.40 -4.52 -5.51
C LEU A 39 -0.82 -5.62 -6.41
N GLN A 40 -0.37 -5.27 -7.61
CA GLN A 40 0.29 -6.19 -8.53
C GLN A 40 1.57 -6.79 -7.94
N GLN A 41 2.40 -6.00 -7.26
CA GLN A 41 3.60 -6.51 -6.57
C GLN A 41 3.25 -7.34 -5.33
N SER A 42 2.14 -7.04 -4.66
CA SER A 42 1.69 -7.81 -3.50
C SER A 42 1.13 -9.19 -3.87
N ALA A 43 0.65 -9.35 -5.10
CA ALA A 43 0.06 -10.58 -5.57
C ALA A 43 1.11 -11.69 -5.59
N GLU A 44 0.79 -12.83 -4.98
CA GLU A 44 1.59 -14.03 -5.20
C GLU A 44 1.37 -14.43 -6.65
N LYS A 45 2.40 -14.25 -7.48
CA LYS A 45 2.49 -14.99 -8.72
C LYS A 45 2.69 -16.44 -8.32
N GLY A 46 1.58 -17.15 -8.10
CA GLY A 46 1.62 -18.61 -8.08
C GLY A 46 2.33 -19.08 -9.34
N ILE A 47 2.97 -20.25 -9.25
CA ILE A 47 3.42 -21.01 -10.43
C ILE A 47 2.15 -21.50 -11.17
N SER A 48 1.34 -20.59 -11.66
CA SER A 48 0.16 -20.88 -12.47
C SER A 48 0.53 -20.54 -13.91
N GLY A 49 1.12 -21.51 -14.61
CA GLY A 49 1.17 -21.47 -16.08
C GLY A 49 2.35 -22.16 -16.74
N TRP A 50 3.59 -21.97 -16.27
CA TRP A 50 4.78 -22.33 -17.08
C TRP A 50 5.72 -23.37 -16.46
N GLY A 51 5.63 -23.63 -15.14
CA GLY A 51 6.63 -24.43 -14.42
C GLY A 51 6.33 -25.93 -14.27
N LYS A 52 5.16 -26.43 -14.72
CA LYS A 52 4.76 -27.85 -14.54
C LYS A 52 5.18 -28.79 -15.67
N GLY A 53 5.91 -28.32 -16.68
CA GLY A 53 6.39 -29.16 -17.79
C GLY A 53 7.91 -29.22 -17.83
N ILE A 54 8.47 -30.40 -17.56
CA ILE A 54 9.86 -30.85 -17.77
C ILE A 54 10.99 -30.03 -17.10
N LEU A 55 10.92 -28.70 -17.03
CA LEU A 55 11.93 -27.82 -16.45
C LEU A 55 11.84 -27.70 -14.92
N GLY A 56 10.65 -27.92 -14.33
CA GLY A 56 10.47 -28.00 -12.87
C GLY A 56 11.14 -29.22 -12.24
N ALA A 57 11.40 -30.27 -13.02
CA ALA A 57 12.08 -31.49 -12.57
C ALA A 57 13.62 -31.35 -12.53
N ILE A 58 14.17 -30.25 -13.07
CA ILE A 58 15.63 -30.01 -13.18
C ILE A 58 16.10 -28.94 -12.17
N GLY A 59 15.20 -28.41 -11.32
CA GLY A 59 15.58 -27.53 -10.21
C GLY A 59 16.00 -26.12 -10.60
N ILE A 60 15.77 -25.69 -11.85
CA ILE A 60 16.10 -24.34 -12.32
C ILE A 60 14.81 -23.52 -12.45
N VAL A 61 14.27 -23.07 -11.30
CA VAL A 61 13.38 -21.90 -11.27
C VAL A 61 13.83 -20.99 -10.12
N LYS A 62 14.90 -20.22 -10.35
CA LYS A 62 15.27 -19.11 -9.48
C LYS A 62 14.67 -17.82 -10.04
N SER A 63 13.35 -17.72 -9.98
CA SER A 63 12.70 -16.41 -9.89
C SER A 63 12.68 -16.11 -8.40
N GLU A 64 13.58 -15.26 -7.89
CA GLU A 64 13.50 -14.80 -6.51
C GLU A 64 12.15 -14.09 -6.32
N SER A 65 11.20 -14.80 -5.75
CA SER A 65 9.90 -14.25 -5.39
C SER A 65 10.11 -13.15 -4.35
N LEU A 66 9.44 -12.01 -4.52
CA LEU A 66 9.46 -10.91 -3.55
C LEU A 66 9.23 -11.43 -2.13
N SER A 67 9.88 -10.89 -1.12
CA SER A 67 9.72 -11.39 0.25
C SER A 67 8.28 -11.19 0.77
N LEU A 68 7.85 -12.05 1.69
CA LEU A 68 6.53 -11.91 2.34
C LEU A 68 6.36 -10.52 2.99
N ARG A 69 7.43 -10.01 3.63
CA ARG A 69 7.46 -8.68 4.24
C ARG A 69 7.24 -7.58 3.20
N PHE A 70 7.91 -7.67 2.05
CA PHE A 70 7.76 -6.69 0.98
C PHE A 70 6.37 -6.77 0.32
N ARG A 71 5.85 -7.97 0.04
CA ARG A 71 4.49 -8.15 -0.47
C ARG A 71 3.44 -7.60 0.49
N PHE A 72 3.61 -7.85 1.79
CA PHE A 72 2.75 -7.28 2.83
C PHE A 72 2.82 -5.74 2.81
N LEU A 73 4.02 -5.15 2.79
CA LEU A 73 4.20 -3.71 2.73
C LEU A 73 3.50 -3.10 1.50
N CYS A 74 3.65 -3.72 0.33
CA CYS A 74 2.94 -3.31 -0.88
C CYS A 74 1.43 -3.31 -0.67
N ARG A 75 0.87 -4.38 -0.09
CA ARG A 75 -0.58 -4.49 0.16
C ARG A 75 -1.08 -3.47 1.18
N ALA A 76 -0.34 -3.27 2.27
CA ALA A 76 -0.67 -2.29 3.30
C ALA A 76 -0.68 -0.87 2.74
N LEU A 77 0.37 -0.49 1.99
CA LEU A 77 0.44 0.83 1.35
C LEU A 77 -0.64 0.99 0.26
N ALA A 78 -0.93 -0.04 -0.52
CA ALA A 78 -2.01 0.01 -1.51
C ALA A 78 -3.37 0.26 -0.86
N GLY A 79 -3.68 -0.47 0.22
CA GLY A 79 -4.91 -0.27 0.99
C GLY A 79 -5.00 1.14 1.55
N TYR A 80 -3.91 1.64 2.14
CA TYR A 80 -3.87 3.00 2.63
C TYR A 80 -4.09 4.05 1.55
N VAL A 81 -3.45 3.90 0.39
CA VAL A 81 -3.59 4.84 -0.74
C VAL A 81 -5.01 4.78 -1.34
N LEU A 82 -5.58 3.57 -1.49
CA LEU A 82 -6.98 3.39 -1.95
C LEU A 82 -8.00 4.00 -0.99
N ALA A 83 -7.76 3.92 0.33
CA ALA A 83 -8.60 4.56 1.32
C ALA A 83 -8.68 6.08 1.15
N GLN A 84 -7.72 6.68 0.42
CA GLN A 84 -7.70 8.12 0.15
C GLN A 84 -8.34 8.48 -1.20
N LEU A 85 -8.92 7.52 -1.91
CA LEU A 85 -9.60 7.72 -3.20
C LEU A 85 -11.10 7.44 -3.04
N PRO A 86 -11.91 8.41 -2.58
CA PRO A 86 -13.36 8.27 -2.48
C PRO A 86 -13.98 7.80 -3.79
N GLU A 87 -15.07 7.04 -3.71
CA GLU A 87 -15.88 6.73 -4.87
C GLU A 87 -16.57 7.99 -5.40
N THR A 88 -16.41 8.25 -6.68
CA THR A 88 -17.05 9.39 -7.33
C THR A 88 -18.19 8.93 -8.22
N LYS A 89 -19.43 9.11 -7.76
CA LYS A 89 -20.65 8.87 -8.55
C LYS A 89 -20.86 10.01 -9.56
N GLY A 90 -20.10 10.01 -10.64
CA GLY A 90 -20.22 11.01 -11.72
C GLY A 90 -19.51 12.35 -11.47
N HIS A 91 -18.76 12.47 -10.36
CA HIS A 91 -17.88 13.60 -10.09
C HIS A 91 -16.43 13.30 -10.53
N PRO A 92 -15.60 14.33 -10.75
CA PRO A 92 -14.16 14.12 -10.93
C PRO A 92 -13.57 13.41 -9.71
N GLN A 93 -12.73 12.40 -9.94
CA GLN A 93 -12.00 11.69 -8.88
C GLN A 93 -11.25 12.69 -7.99
N THR A 94 -11.42 12.56 -6.68
CA THR A 94 -10.73 13.39 -5.68
C THR A 94 -9.83 12.52 -4.81
N VAL A 95 -9.00 13.18 -3.99
CA VAL A 95 -8.13 12.53 -3.02
C VAL A 95 -8.37 13.15 -1.64
N ARG A 96 -8.49 12.33 -0.60
CA ARG A 96 -8.47 12.79 0.79
C ARG A 96 -7.05 13.28 1.14
N ILE A 97 -6.85 14.60 1.19
CA ILE A 97 -5.54 15.23 1.47
C ILE A 97 -5.50 16.05 2.76
N CYS A 98 -6.58 16.10 3.52
CA CYS A 98 -6.64 16.78 4.83
C CYS A 98 -7.05 15.79 5.92
N SER A 99 -6.65 16.05 7.16
CA SER A 99 -7.13 15.29 8.32
C SER A 99 -8.65 15.33 8.39
N ASN A 100 -9.29 14.21 8.75
CA ASN A 100 -10.75 14.07 8.87
C ASN A 100 -11.54 14.36 7.59
N ALA A 101 -10.90 14.29 6.41
CA ALA A 101 -11.63 14.38 5.13
C ALA A 101 -12.72 13.29 5.06
N PRO A 102 -13.90 13.59 4.47
CA PRO A 102 -15.03 12.66 4.42
C PRO A 102 -14.74 11.44 3.54
N ALA A 103 -15.74 10.55 3.40
CA ALA A 103 -15.66 9.35 2.57
C ALA A 103 -14.56 8.36 3.02
N ILE A 104 -14.52 8.13 4.33
CA ILE A 104 -13.66 7.12 4.94
C ILE A 104 -14.11 5.72 4.50
N VAL A 105 -13.18 4.77 4.47
CA VAL A 105 -13.49 3.36 4.14
C VAL A 105 -14.57 2.81 5.05
N GLY A 106 -15.56 2.13 4.47
CA GLY A 106 -16.71 1.58 5.20
C GLY A 106 -17.83 2.61 5.48
N GLN A 107 -17.64 3.88 5.12
CA GLN A 107 -18.67 4.92 5.17
C GLN A 107 -19.20 5.23 3.76
N PRO A 108 -20.35 5.92 3.62
CA PRO A 108 -20.85 6.36 2.33
C PRO A 108 -19.79 7.13 1.52
N GLY A 109 -19.57 6.72 0.27
CA GLY A 109 -18.56 7.30 -0.62
C GLY A 109 -17.13 6.80 -0.40
N GLY A 110 -16.88 5.97 0.62
CA GLY A 110 -15.59 5.34 0.83
C GLY A 110 -15.24 4.31 -0.24
N ASN A 111 -13.95 4.11 -0.49
CA ASN A 111 -13.46 3.23 -1.54
C ASN A 111 -13.76 1.74 -1.24
N THR A 112 -14.59 1.08 -2.06
CA THR A 112 -14.93 -0.34 -1.86
C THR A 112 -13.81 -1.31 -2.27
N GLU A 113 -12.88 -0.93 -3.15
CA GLU A 113 -11.70 -1.74 -3.44
C GLU A 113 -10.79 -1.84 -2.21
N CYS A 114 -10.66 -0.75 -1.45
CA CYS A 114 -9.93 -0.76 -0.18
C CYS A 114 -10.50 -1.80 0.79
N VAL A 115 -11.83 -1.95 0.88
CA VAL A 115 -12.47 -2.94 1.77
C VAL A 115 -11.98 -4.35 1.44
N LYS A 116 -11.85 -4.70 0.16
CA LYS A 116 -11.33 -6.01 -0.28
C LYS A 116 -9.88 -6.22 0.16
N VAL A 117 -9.06 -5.17 0.09
CA VAL A 117 -7.67 -5.21 0.57
C VAL A 117 -7.60 -5.42 2.08
N LEU A 118 -8.43 -4.71 2.86
CA LEU A 118 -8.49 -4.85 4.32
C LEU A 118 -8.91 -6.27 4.74
N LEU A 119 -9.88 -6.86 4.06
CA LEU A 119 -10.28 -8.25 4.31
C LEU A 119 -9.10 -9.22 4.08
N GLY A 120 -8.32 -9.02 3.01
CA GLY A 120 -7.13 -9.81 2.75
C GLY A 120 -6.01 -9.62 3.79
N LEU A 121 -5.87 -8.41 4.35
CA LEU A 121 -4.94 -8.14 5.45
C LEU A 121 -5.37 -8.83 6.75
N ALA A 122 -6.67 -8.79 7.07
CA ALA A 122 -7.24 -9.37 8.28
C ALA A 122 -7.22 -10.91 8.28
N MET A 123 -7.53 -11.55 7.14
CA MET A 123 -7.63 -13.01 7.03
C MET A 123 -6.30 -13.71 6.74
N GLY A 124 -5.29 -12.99 6.22
CA GLY A 124 -4.07 -13.61 5.70
C GLY A 124 -2.96 -13.89 6.71
N GLN A 125 -3.07 -13.42 7.97
CA GLN A 125 -1.93 -13.37 8.90
C GLN A 125 -2.30 -14.00 10.25
N THR A 126 -1.90 -15.25 10.47
CA THR A 126 -2.34 -16.00 11.65
C THR A 126 -1.45 -15.80 12.87
N GLN A 127 -0.15 -15.52 12.72
CA GLN A 127 0.81 -15.37 13.84
C GLN A 127 2.03 -14.48 13.49
N GLY A 128 2.67 -13.90 14.51
CA GLY A 128 3.98 -13.22 14.41
C GLY A 128 3.95 -11.73 14.04
N GLU A 129 5.12 -11.17 13.73
CA GLU A 129 5.35 -9.75 13.44
C GLU A 129 4.40 -9.17 12.38
N ILE A 130 4.05 -9.97 11.36
CA ILE A 130 3.18 -9.53 10.26
C ILE A 130 1.73 -9.35 10.73
N LYS A 131 1.26 -10.13 11.71
CA LYS A 131 -0.07 -9.94 12.32
C LYS A 131 -0.15 -8.60 13.04
N THR A 132 0.84 -8.27 13.86
CA THR A 132 0.90 -6.97 14.56
C THR A 132 0.99 -5.81 13.55
N CYS A 133 1.77 -5.97 12.47
CA CYS A 133 1.80 -4.98 11.39
C CYS A 133 0.43 -4.84 10.70
N ALA A 134 -0.29 -5.94 10.49
CA ALA A 134 -1.61 -5.94 9.87
C ALA A 134 -2.62 -5.20 10.74
N GLU A 135 -2.65 -5.47 12.05
CA GLU A 135 -3.51 -4.77 13.01
C GLU A 135 -3.24 -3.27 13.03
N LEU A 136 -1.95 -2.86 13.04
CA LEU A 136 -1.58 -1.45 12.93
C LEU A 136 -2.05 -0.83 11.61
N ALA A 137 -1.79 -1.51 10.48
CA ALA A 137 -2.19 -1.02 9.17
C ALA A 137 -3.71 -0.84 9.08
N LEU A 138 -4.49 -1.84 9.53
CA LEU A 138 -5.95 -1.78 9.58
C LEU A 138 -6.43 -0.57 10.39
N LYS A 139 -5.90 -0.40 11.61
CA LYS A 139 -6.22 0.73 12.48
C LYS A 139 -5.96 2.07 11.79
N LEU A 140 -4.77 2.24 11.20
CA LEU A 140 -4.39 3.50 10.56
C LEU A 140 -5.22 3.78 9.29
N ILE A 141 -5.54 2.76 8.49
CA ILE A 141 -6.33 2.92 7.26
C ILE A 141 -7.78 3.33 7.58
N GLN A 142 -8.33 2.83 8.69
CA GLN A 142 -9.72 3.09 9.08
C GLN A 142 -9.88 4.38 9.91
N ASP A 143 -8.79 4.93 10.46
CA ASP A 143 -8.85 6.13 11.30
C ASP A 143 -9.11 7.40 10.45
N PRO A 144 -10.19 8.17 10.73
CA PRO A 144 -10.54 9.37 9.98
C PRO A 144 -9.45 10.44 9.97
N ILE A 145 -8.60 10.49 11.01
CA ILE A 145 -7.51 11.47 11.09
C ILE A 145 -6.51 11.27 9.95
N ASN A 146 -6.38 10.04 9.44
CA ASN A 146 -5.42 9.69 8.41
C ASN A 146 -5.97 9.98 7.02
N SER A 147 -5.13 10.61 6.21
CA SER A 147 -5.36 10.82 4.79
C SER A 147 -4.04 10.98 4.06
N LEU A 148 -4.02 11.27 2.75
CA LEU A 148 -2.77 11.26 1.99
C LEU A 148 -1.70 12.19 2.59
N HIS A 149 -2.07 13.25 3.31
CA HIS A 149 -1.15 14.18 3.98
C HIS A 149 -0.14 13.51 4.91
N ASN A 150 -0.53 12.44 5.61
CA ASN A 150 0.34 11.72 6.54
C ASN A 150 0.72 10.31 6.03
N SER A 151 0.60 10.08 4.72
CA SER A 151 0.99 8.83 4.06
C SER A 151 2.44 8.41 4.31
N ARG A 152 3.35 9.38 4.47
CA ARG A 152 4.76 9.11 4.78
C ARG A 152 4.95 8.59 6.21
N THR A 153 4.20 9.14 7.17
CA THR A 153 4.16 8.64 8.54
C THR A 153 3.58 7.24 8.59
N PHE A 154 2.49 6.97 7.85
CA PHE A 154 1.97 5.61 7.69
C PHE A 154 3.06 4.66 7.17
N LEU A 155 3.74 5.03 6.09
CA LEU A 155 4.82 4.22 5.50
C LEU A 155 5.95 3.97 6.51
N SER A 156 6.38 5.00 7.23
CA SER A 156 7.41 4.93 8.28
C SER A 156 7.04 3.93 9.37
N LEU A 157 5.81 4.01 9.89
CA LEU A 157 5.33 3.12 10.95
C LEU A 157 5.30 1.65 10.51
N ILE A 158 4.87 1.35 9.28
CA ILE A 158 4.85 -0.04 8.80
C ILE A 158 6.26 -0.55 8.48
N VAL A 159 7.10 0.26 7.84
CA VAL A 159 8.47 -0.12 7.46
C VAL A 159 9.32 -0.41 8.69
N THR A 160 9.22 0.41 9.74
CA THR A 160 10.02 0.25 10.96
C THR A 160 9.62 -0.97 11.79
N GLN A 161 8.40 -1.48 11.63
CA GLN A 161 8.02 -2.79 12.21
C GLN A 161 8.54 -3.98 11.38
N LEU A 162 8.65 -3.84 10.06
CA LEU A 162 9.06 -4.93 9.16
C LEU A 162 10.59 -5.03 8.98
N TYR A 163 11.31 -3.91 9.14
CA TYR A 163 12.74 -3.80 8.86
C TYR A 163 13.46 -3.07 10.00
N THR A 164 14.62 -3.59 10.40
CA THR A 164 15.42 -3.05 11.52
C THR A 164 16.60 -2.17 11.06
N LYS A 165 16.63 -1.75 9.80
CA LYS A 165 17.76 -1.00 9.22
C LYS A 165 17.75 0.46 9.70
N PRO A 166 18.89 1.01 10.19
CA PRO A 166 18.93 2.36 10.74
C PRO A 166 18.43 3.46 9.79
N TYR A 167 18.76 3.37 8.50
CA TYR A 167 18.35 4.35 7.49
C TYR A 167 16.83 4.38 7.20
N LEU A 168 16.05 3.47 7.80
CA LEU A 168 14.60 3.42 7.66
C LEU A 168 13.85 4.07 8.82
N LYS A 169 14.54 4.45 9.91
CA LYS A 169 13.90 5.02 11.11
C LYS A 169 13.30 6.41 10.90
N ASP A 170 13.82 7.16 9.94
CA ASP A 170 13.47 8.57 9.69
C ASP A 170 12.99 8.81 8.25
N ILE A 171 12.32 7.81 7.67
CA ILE A 171 11.91 7.84 6.27
C ILE A 171 10.89 8.96 5.95
N ASP A 172 10.15 9.43 6.94
CA ASP A 172 9.22 10.55 6.88
C ASP A 172 9.88 11.92 7.13
N ASN A 173 11.15 11.94 7.56
CA ASN A 173 11.96 13.17 7.69
C ASN A 173 12.88 13.41 6.47
N CYS A 174 13.00 12.43 5.57
CA CYS A 174 13.80 12.55 4.35
C CYS A 174 13.16 13.44 3.28
#